data_AF-A0A177BWR1-F1
#
_entry.id   AF-A0A177BWR1-F1
#
_cell.length_a   1.000
_cell.length_b   1.000
_cell.length_c   1.000
_cell.angle_alpha   90.00
_cell.angle_beta   90.00
_cell.angle_gamma   90.00
#
_symmetry.space_group_name_H-M   'P 1'
#
loop_
_entity.id
_entity.type
_entity.pdbx_description
1 polymer ?
#
loop_
_entity_poly.entity_id
_entity_poly.type
_entity_poly.pdbx_seq_one_letter_code
_entity_poly.pdbx_strand_id
1 'polypeptide(L)' 'MGSNQSAPAPPPPTAANLGAEVKTPSTPGKPKPCCVCTDEKAKRDECMLFSDAKNPQEDCADLVTKYKICMKGYGFEI' A
#
# COMPACT_ATOMS: atom_id res chain seq x y z
N MET A 1 -33.14 28.30 36.94
CA MET A 1 -32.00 28.73 36.13
C MET A 1 -30.91 27.65 36.33
N GLY A 2 -30.71 26.61 35.53
CA GLY A 2 -30.93 26.43 34.10
C GLY A 2 -29.61 26.58 33.33
N SER A 3 -28.62 25.69 33.56
CA SER A 3 -27.34 25.74 32.83
C SER A 3 -26.86 24.34 32.43
N ASN A 4 -27.12 24.03 31.16
CA ASN A 4 -26.52 22.97 30.37
C ASN A 4 -24.98 23.01 30.44
N GLN A 5 -24.34 21.88 30.72
CA GLN A 5 -22.94 21.69 30.38
C GLN A 5 -22.85 20.49 29.42
N SER A 6 -22.59 20.82 28.16
CA SER A 6 -22.41 19.88 27.06
C SER A 6 -21.18 18.99 27.27
N ALA A 7 -21.39 17.70 27.03
CA ALA A 7 -20.39 16.71 26.66
C ALA A 7 -19.35 17.24 25.64
N PRO A 8 -18.01 17.24 25.83
CA PRO A 8 -17.13 17.32 24.66
C PRO A 8 -17.25 16.02 23.85
N ALA A 9 -17.52 16.14 22.55
CA ALA A 9 -17.50 15.02 21.62
C ALA A 9 -16.07 14.42 21.54
N PRO A 10 -15.93 13.09 21.36
CA PRO A 10 -14.62 12.49 21.12
C PRO A 10 -14.02 13.05 19.82
N PRO A 11 -12.69 13.23 19.74
CA PRO A 11 -12.04 13.66 18.51
C PRO A 11 -12.28 12.64 17.38
N PRO A 12 -12.31 13.07 16.11
CA PRO A 12 -12.34 12.14 14.98
C PRO A 12 -11.11 11.23 15.03
N PRO A 13 -11.18 9.97 14.55
CA PRO A 13 -10.00 9.13 14.43
C PRO A 13 -9.01 9.87 13.52
N THR A 14 -7.92 10.32 14.14
CA THR A 14 -6.78 10.90 13.43
C THR A 14 -6.33 9.86 12.42
N ALA A 15 -6.04 10.30 11.20
CA ALA A 15 -5.46 9.51 10.11
C ALA A 15 -4.05 9.02 10.47
N ALA A 16 -3.94 8.22 11.53
CA ALA A 16 -2.74 7.53 11.93
C ALA A 16 -2.58 6.31 11.01
N ASN A 17 -1.87 6.54 9.91
CA ASN A 17 -0.92 5.58 9.36
C ASN A 17 -1.47 4.15 9.16
N LEU A 18 -2.29 3.96 8.11
CA LEU A 18 -2.65 2.62 7.59
C LEU A 18 -1.44 1.78 7.13
N GLY A 19 -0.21 2.26 7.26
CA GLY A 19 1.02 1.52 6.94
C GLY A 19 1.55 0.62 8.06
N ALA A 20 0.99 0.68 9.27
CA ALA A 20 1.55 -0.01 10.43
C ALA A 20 1.04 -1.46 10.66
N GLU A 21 -0.11 -1.84 10.09
CA GLU A 21 -0.79 -3.10 10.45
C GLU A 21 -0.90 -4.12 9.28
N VAL A 22 0.15 -4.26 8.47
CA VAL A 22 0.36 -5.50 7.69
C VAL A 22 1.78 -6.01 7.92
N LYS A 23 2.12 -6.27 9.19
CA LYS A 23 3.17 -7.25 9.50
C LYS A 23 2.51 -8.63 9.54
N THR A 24 2.26 -9.22 8.37
CA THR A 24 2.20 -10.69 8.30
C THR A 24 3.52 -11.20 8.90
N PRO A 25 3.51 -12.19 9.81
CA PRO A 25 4.73 -12.71 10.40
C PRO A 25 5.61 -13.28 9.29
N SER A 26 6.57 -12.48 8.84
CA SER A 26 7.64 -12.92 7.96
C SER A 26 8.40 -13.99 8.73
N THR A 27 8.32 -15.23 8.23
CA THR A 27 9.12 -16.34 8.74
C THR A 27 10.59 -15.91 8.79
N PRO A 28 11.31 -16.12 9.90
CA PRO A 28 12.71 -15.72 10.01
C PRO A 28 13.51 -16.28 8.84
N GLY A 29 14.08 -15.40 8.01
CA GLY A 29 14.88 -15.77 6.83
C GLY A 29 14.26 -15.47 5.46
N LYS A 30 12.96 -15.14 5.35
CA LYS A 30 12.37 -14.67 4.08
C LYS A 30 12.37 -13.14 4.02
N PRO A 31 12.92 -12.51 2.96
CA PRO A 31 12.89 -11.06 2.80
C PRO A 31 11.44 -10.57 2.71
N LYS A 32 11.15 -9.39 3.26
CA LYS A 32 9.81 -8.79 3.14
C LYS A 32 9.48 -8.55 1.66
N PRO A 33 8.22 -8.70 1.22
CA PRO A 33 7.84 -8.52 -0.18
C PRO A 33 8.19 -7.13 -0.76
N CYS A 34 8.35 -6.10 0.09
CA CYS A 34 8.81 -4.78 -0.32
C CYS A 34 10.31 -4.67 -0.64
N CYS A 35 11.14 -5.66 -0.27
CA CYS A 35 12.61 -5.60 -0.39
C CYS A 35 13.19 -6.39 -1.57
N VAL A 36 12.33 -6.96 -2.41
CA VAL A 36 12.72 -8.02 -3.34
C VAL A 36 12.61 -7.56 -4.79
N CYS A 37 11.49 -6.94 -5.13
CA CYS A 37 11.17 -6.43 -6.47
C CYS A 37 11.09 -4.91 -6.43
N THR A 38 12.12 -4.26 -5.86
CA THR A 38 12.13 -2.81 -5.63
C THR A 38 12.10 -2.03 -6.94
N ASP A 39 12.78 -2.52 -7.97
CA ASP A 39 12.87 -1.85 -9.26
C ASP A 39 11.55 -1.98 -10.05
N GLU A 40 10.93 -3.16 -10.05
CA GLU A 40 9.62 -3.37 -10.67
C GLU A 40 8.55 -2.57 -9.94
N LYS A 41 8.64 -2.51 -8.61
CA LYS A 41 7.74 -1.69 -7.80
C LYS A 41 7.89 -0.20 -8.12
N ALA A 42 9.13 0.31 -8.18
CA ALA A 42 9.39 1.71 -8.48
C ALA A 42 8.84 2.08 -9.86
N LYS A 43 9.12 1.28 -10.91
CA LYS A 43 8.62 1.53 -12.26
C LYS A 43 7.09 1.50 -12.34
N ARG A 44 6.45 0.55 -11.66
CA ARG A 44 4.98 0.48 -11.58
C ARG A 44 4.42 1.71 -10.87
N ASP A 45 5.00 2.08 -9.74
CA ASP A 45 4.54 3.22 -8.93
C ASP A 45 4.73 4.54 -9.69
N GLU A 46 5.85 4.71 -10.38
CA GLU A 46 6.11 5.84 -11.28
C GLU A 46 5.09 5.89 -12.41
N CYS A 47 4.83 4.77 -13.09
CA CYS A 47 3.83 4.71 -14.14
C CYS A 47 2.43 5.10 -13.63
N MET A 48 2.00 4.54 -12.49
CA MET A 48 0.67 4.85 -11.93
C MET A 48 0.56 6.31 -11.46
N LEU A 49 1.66 6.90 -10.99
CA LEU A 49 1.67 8.27 -10.46
C LEU A 49 1.77 9.32 -11.57
N PHE A 50 2.47 9.00 -12.67
CA PHE A 50 2.77 9.96 -13.75
C PHE A 50 2.06 9.65 -15.08
N SER A 51 1.25 8.58 -15.17
CA SER A 51 0.48 8.30 -16.38
C SER A 51 -0.66 9.31 -16.57
N ASP A 52 -0.70 9.94 -17.73
CA ASP A 52 -1.77 10.85 -18.17
C ASP A 52 -2.99 10.10 -18.75
N ALA A 53 -2.97 8.76 -18.74
CA ALA A 53 -4.03 7.94 -19.27
C ALA A 53 -5.32 8.08 -18.44
N LYS A 54 -6.47 7.92 -19.10
CA LYS A 54 -7.77 7.89 -18.43
C LYS A 54 -7.87 6.77 -17.38
N ASN A 55 -7.17 5.66 -17.63
CA ASN A 55 -7.08 4.49 -16.75
C ASN A 55 -5.62 4.06 -16.60
N PRO A 56 -4.86 4.64 -15.66
CA PRO A 56 -3.44 4.30 -15.45
C PRO A 56 -3.23 2.84 -15.02
N GLN A 57 -4.25 2.20 -14.43
CA GLN A 57 -4.22 0.78 -14.06
C GLN A 57 -4.03 -0.13 -15.28
N GLU A 58 -4.73 0.16 -16.38
CA GLU A 58 -4.66 -0.60 -17.63
C GLU A 58 -3.38 -0.26 -18.39
N ASP A 59 -3.01 1.03 -18.42
CA ASP A 59 -1.79 1.53 -19.07
C ASP A 59 -0.52 0.91 -18.44
N CYS A 60 -0.52 0.78 -17.12
CA CYS A 60 0.60 0.19 -16.37
C CYS A 60 0.46 -1.32 -16.13
N ALA A 61 -0.51 -2.01 -16.77
CA ALA A 61 -0.79 -3.43 -16.52
C ALA A 61 0.43 -4.34 -16.77
N ASP A 62 1.25 -4.01 -17.76
CA ASP A 62 2.49 -4.73 -18.06
C ASP A 62 3.51 -4.63 -16.90
N LEU A 63 3.63 -3.46 -16.28
CA LEU A 63 4.53 -3.24 -15.15
C LEU A 63 4.01 -3.92 -13.88
N VAL A 64 2.69 -3.91 -13.68
CA VAL A 64 2.04 -4.68 -12.59
C VAL A 64 2.31 -6.17 -12.77
N THR A 65 2.19 -6.69 -14.00
CA THR A 65 2.44 -8.09 -14.30
C THR A 65 3.90 -8.47 -14.04
N LYS A 66 4.87 -7.64 -14.44
CA LYS A 66 6.29 -7.85 -14.13
C LYS A 66 6.56 -7.90 -12.63
N TYR A 67 5.96 -6.98 -11.86
CA TYR A 67 6.08 -6.99 -10.40
C TYR A 67 5.52 -8.28 -9.78
N LYS A 68 4.36 -8.75 -10.25
CA LYS A 68 3.76 -10.04 -9.81
C LYS A 68 4.63 -11.24 -10.15
N ILE A 69 5.18 -11.28 -11.36
CA ILE A 69 6.11 -12.36 -11.79
C ILE A 69 7.35 -12.36 -10.89
N CYS A 70 7.92 -11.19 -10.61
CA CYS A 70 9.06 -11.08 -9.71
C CYS A 70 8.69 -11.63 -8.32
N MET A 71 7.61 -11.16 -7.71
CA MET A 71 7.19 -11.64 -6.37
C MET A 71 6.89 -13.14 -6.32
N LYS A 72 6.29 -13.69 -7.38
CA LYS A 72 6.05 -15.13 -7.53
C LYS A 72 7.35 -15.92 -7.54
N GLY A 73 8.43 -15.39 -8.14
CA GLY A 73 9.77 -15.99 -8.11
C GLY A 73 10.35 -16.17 -6.71
N TYR A 74 9.92 -15.35 -5.75
CA TYR A 74 10.32 -15.45 -4.35
C TYR A 74 9.29 -16.16 -3.45
N GLY A 75 8.24 -16.70 -4.06
CA GLY A 75 7.18 -17.44 -3.37
C GLY A 75 6.13 -16.55 -2.71
N PHE A 76 5.96 -15.31 -3.17
CA PHE A 76 4.88 -14.42 -2.75
C PHE A 76 3.81 -14.34 -3.86
N GLU A 77 2.58 -14.73 -3.54
CA GLU A 77 1.42 -14.59 -4.43
C GLU A 77 0.59 -13.37 -4.01
N ILE A 78 0.35 -12.45 -4.96
CA ILE A 78 -0.24 -11.09 -4.76
C ILE A 78 -1.16 -10.66 -5.90
#